data_AF-A0A3D1PKS9-F1
#
_entry.id   AF-A0A3D1PKS9-F1
#
_cell.length_a   1.000
_cell.length_b   1.000
_cell.length_c   1.000
_cell.angle_alpha   90.00
_cell.angle_beta   90.00
_cell.angle_gamma   90.00
#
_symmetry.space_group_name_H-M   'P 1'
#
loop_
_entity.id
_entity.type
_entity.pdbx_description
1 polymer ?
#
loop_
_entity_poly.entity_id
_entity_poly.type
_entity_poly.pdbx_seq_one_letter_code
_entity_poly.pdbx_strand_id
1 'polypeptide(L)'
;MATNPMQRKARNSFLLGMLVMVLISGVVIAFLFIQLMNKNKKEQEELKASVKAYVLNKDVSSGQVITTDMLSLQTVNKNLVPSNATSDITMIQNYALQDKEGNDIYTKYDKNNNPKLYINKNNKEYEVQKEDETDNYYIIGSNNSKEYLELNSVPLIAKVTMKKNTLLTTELLSKGDNQVQDDVRKQEYNMIVLPIDLVTGDYVDIRVMFPNGQDFIVVAKKEVEIPTIGTADSEDTIWMNLSEDEILHMSCAIVDSAQVKGAKIYATKYTEAGMQKAATPTYPINESTSKLLQSDPNILEKAMTEIRTRYGNGNSAEIRNNYINSSINNQGEQAQSNLETKMEESVTNSKNSRKEYLDSLSGTTTE
;
A
#
# COMPACT_ATOMS: atom_id res chain seq x y z
N MET A 1 29.06 91.59 -28.45
CA MET A 1 30.24 91.36 -27.58
C MET A 1 30.96 90.12 -28.08
N ALA A 2 32.22 90.25 -28.51
CA ALA A 2 33.02 89.12 -28.97
C ALA A 2 33.41 88.25 -27.77
N THR A 3 32.94 87.00 -27.75
CA THR A 3 33.31 86.03 -26.70
C THR A 3 34.79 85.66 -26.83
N ASN A 4 35.50 85.68 -25.70
CA ASN A 4 36.93 85.39 -25.63
C ASN A 4 37.23 83.97 -26.18
N PRO A 5 38.14 83.81 -27.16
CA PRO A 5 38.44 82.54 -27.80
C PRO A 5 38.89 81.44 -26.82
N MET A 6 39.51 81.82 -25.69
CA MET A 6 39.93 80.90 -24.63
C MET A 6 38.73 80.33 -23.85
N GLN A 7 37.71 81.15 -23.57
CA GLN A 7 36.46 80.71 -22.93
C GLN A 7 35.62 79.82 -23.86
N ARG A 8 35.66 80.06 -25.18
CA ARG A 8 34.99 79.21 -26.17
C ARG A 8 35.63 77.82 -26.27
N LYS A 9 36.96 77.74 -26.23
CA LYS A 9 37.69 76.46 -26.22
C LYS A 9 37.44 75.67 -24.93
N ALA A 10 37.47 76.32 -23.77
CA ALA A 10 37.19 75.68 -22.49
C ALA A 10 35.75 75.13 -22.40
N ARG A 11 34.74 75.90 -22.86
CA ARG A 11 33.35 75.42 -22.93
C ARG A 11 33.18 74.24 -23.89
N ASN A 12 33.81 74.28 -25.06
CA ASN A 12 33.73 73.18 -26.02
C ASN A 12 34.45 71.92 -25.52
N SER A 13 35.58 72.05 -24.82
CA SER A 13 36.26 70.91 -24.19
C SER A 13 35.46 70.32 -23.02
N PHE A 14 34.77 71.14 -22.23
CA PHE A 14 33.87 70.67 -21.17
C PHE A 14 32.63 69.95 -21.75
N LEU A 15 31.98 70.52 -22.77
CA LEU A 15 30.88 69.87 -23.47
C LEU A 15 31.33 68.55 -24.13
N LEU A 16 32.53 68.51 -24.71
CA LEU A 16 33.07 67.29 -25.31
C LEU A 16 33.34 66.21 -24.25
N GLY A 17 33.91 66.57 -23.10
CA GLY A 17 34.11 65.64 -21.97
C GLY A 17 32.79 65.11 -21.41
N MET A 18 31.77 65.97 -21.29
CA MET A 18 30.43 65.57 -20.88
C MET A 18 29.78 64.62 -21.91
N LEU A 19 29.94 64.89 -23.20
CA LEU A 19 29.39 64.05 -24.27
C LEU A 19 30.08 62.67 -24.29
N VAL A 20 31.40 62.62 -24.10
CA VAL A 20 32.16 61.37 -23.96
C VAL A 20 31.72 60.58 -22.71
N MET A 21 31.50 61.24 -21.58
CA MET A 21 31.04 60.58 -20.35
C MET A 21 29.61 60.02 -20.51
N VAL A 22 28.72 60.74 -21.20
CA VAL A 22 27.36 60.27 -21.51
C VAL A 22 27.40 59.06 -22.44
N LEU A 23 28.28 59.06 -23.44
CA LEU A 23 28.49 57.91 -24.33
C LEU A 23 28.99 56.68 -23.56
N ILE A 24 30.02 56.84 -22.72
CA ILE A 24 30.56 55.73 -21.91
C ILE A 24 29.48 55.20 -20.96
N SER A 25 28.72 56.09 -20.31
CA SER A 25 27.63 55.70 -19.41
C SER A 25 26.52 54.94 -20.15
N GLY A 26 26.16 55.38 -21.35
CA GLY A 26 25.17 54.69 -22.19
C GLY A 26 25.61 53.28 -22.59
N VAL A 27 26.89 53.09 -22.92
CA VAL A 27 27.46 51.75 -23.23
C VAL A 27 27.42 50.84 -22.00
N VAL A 28 27.79 51.34 -20.82
CA VAL A 28 27.73 50.57 -19.57
C VAL A 28 26.29 50.18 -19.23
N ILE A 29 25.34 51.09 -19.37
CA ILE A 29 23.91 50.81 -19.13
C ILE A 29 23.39 49.76 -20.12
N ALA A 30 23.72 49.87 -21.41
CA ALA A 30 23.33 48.89 -22.42
C ALA A 30 23.91 47.50 -22.12
N PHE A 31 25.17 47.42 -21.68
CA PHE A 31 25.82 46.18 -21.28
C PHE A 31 25.16 45.54 -20.04
N LEU A 32 24.83 46.34 -19.02
CA LEU A 32 24.09 45.88 -17.84
C LEU A 32 22.68 45.39 -18.22
N PHE A 33 22.00 46.06 -19.16
CA PHE A 33 20.69 45.64 -19.64
C PHE A 33 20.74 44.30 -20.37
N ILE A 34 21.76 44.07 -21.21
CA ILE A 34 21.98 42.78 -21.87
C ILE A 34 22.27 41.67 -20.85
N GLN A 35 23.11 41.94 -19.84
CA GLN A 35 23.34 40.98 -18.75
C GLN A 35 22.05 40.64 -17.99
N LEU A 36 21.22 41.63 -17.71
CA LEU A 36 19.94 41.44 -17.03
C LEU A 36 18.97 40.61 -17.89
N MET A 37 18.86 40.90 -19.20
CA MET A 37 18.04 40.11 -20.12
C MET A 37 18.52 38.66 -20.22
N ASN A 38 19.83 38.43 -20.29
CA ASN A 38 20.40 37.08 -20.35
C ASN A 38 20.14 36.30 -19.05
N LYS A 39 20.27 36.96 -17.89
CA LYS A 39 19.95 36.36 -16.58
C LYS A 39 18.46 36.02 -16.48
N ASN A 40 17.58 36.93 -16.87
CA ASN A 40 16.13 36.71 -16.89
C ASN A 40 15.74 35.57 -17.85
N LYS A 41 16.38 35.49 -19.03
CA LYS A 41 16.14 34.39 -19.97
C LYS A 41 16.57 33.04 -19.38
N LYS A 42 17.74 32.98 -18.76
CA LYS A 42 18.24 31.78 -18.08
C LYS A 42 17.31 31.36 -16.94
N GLU A 43 16.84 32.30 -16.13
CA GLU A 43 15.90 32.04 -15.04
C GLU A 43 14.56 31.51 -15.57
N GLN A 44 14.06 32.04 -16.69
CA GLN A 44 12.87 31.51 -17.37
C GLN A 44 13.08 30.10 -17.95
N GLU A 45 14.28 29.79 -18.47
CA GLU A 45 14.62 28.45 -18.94
C GLU A 45 14.72 27.44 -17.78
N GLU A 46 15.33 27.83 -16.66
CA GLU A 46 15.40 27.03 -15.43
C GLU A 46 14.00 26.78 -14.84
N LEU A 47 13.14 27.80 -14.82
CA LEU A 47 11.74 27.66 -14.39
C LEU A 47 10.96 26.70 -15.29
N LYS A 48 11.13 26.76 -16.61
CA LYS A 48 10.49 25.83 -17.56
C LYS A 48 11.00 24.39 -17.42
N ALA A 49 12.25 24.22 -16.98
CA ALA A 49 12.85 22.92 -16.68
C ALA A 49 12.57 22.43 -15.26
N SER A 50 11.75 23.15 -14.48
CA SER A 50 11.42 22.80 -13.12
C SER A 50 9.99 22.29 -12.98
N VAL A 51 9.76 21.41 -12.01
CA VAL A 51 8.45 20.92 -11.60
C VAL A 51 8.37 21.03 -10.08
N LYS A 52 7.16 21.25 -9.55
CA LYS A 52 6.93 21.20 -8.11
C LYS A 52 6.67 19.76 -7.69
N ALA A 53 7.22 19.32 -6.58
CA ALA A 53 6.97 18.00 -6.02
C ALA A 53 7.03 18.03 -4.49
N TYR A 54 6.31 17.12 -3.83
CA TYR A 54 6.35 17.01 -2.38
C TYR A 54 7.62 16.31 -1.91
N VAL A 55 8.24 16.87 -0.89
CA VAL A 55 9.34 16.23 -0.15
C VAL A 55 9.03 16.19 1.34
N LEU A 56 9.60 15.22 2.02
CA LEU A 56 9.53 15.13 3.48
C LEU A 56 10.31 16.28 4.13
N ASN A 57 9.71 16.95 5.11
CA ASN A 57 10.40 17.98 5.90
C ASN A 57 11.11 17.42 7.15
N LYS A 58 10.90 16.13 7.45
CA LYS A 58 11.44 15.35 8.58
C LYS A 58 11.77 13.93 8.15
N ASP A 59 12.50 13.21 8.99
CA ASP A 59 12.71 11.77 8.85
C ASP A 59 11.41 11.02 9.15
N VAL A 60 11.19 9.92 8.43
CA VAL A 60 10.01 9.05 8.55
C VAL A 60 10.46 7.59 8.59
N SER A 61 10.01 6.83 9.57
CA SER A 61 10.30 5.39 9.69
C SER A 61 9.34 4.56 8.83
N SER A 62 9.76 3.37 8.40
CA SER A 62 8.83 2.38 7.81
C SER A 62 7.66 2.10 8.77
N GLY A 63 6.46 1.93 8.21
CA GLY A 63 5.21 1.74 8.95
C GLY A 63 4.61 3.02 9.55
N GLN A 64 5.34 4.14 9.55
CA GLN A 64 4.87 5.41 10.08
C GLN A 64 3.77 6.01 9.19
N VAL A 65 2.71 6.52 9.82
CA VAL A 65 1.65 7.29 9.16
C VAL A 65 2.21 8.58 8.55
N ILE A 66 1.86 8.85 7.30
CA ILE A 66 2.18 10.09 6.59
C ILE A 66 1.04 11.08 6.77
N THR A 67 1.33 12.21 7.40
CA THR A 67 0.39 13.32 7.54
C THR A 67 0.85 14.53 6.71
N THR A 68 -0.09 15.41 6.38
CA THR A 68 0.17 16.57 5.49
C THR A 68 1.22 17.52 6.06
N ASP A 69 1.32 17.64 7.39
CA ASP A 69 2.31 18.46 8.08
C ASP A 69 3.76 17.98 7.89
N MET A 70 3.98 16.73 7.48
CA MET A 70 5.32 16.20 7.16
C MET A 70 5.81 16.62 5.78
N LEU A 71 4.94 17.21 4.95
CA LEU A 71 5.21 17.45 3.55
C LEU A 71 5.51 18.92 3.28
N SER A 72 6.44 19.15 2.37
CA SER A 72 6.75 20.49 1.86
C SER A 72 6.86 20.44 0.34
N LEU A 73 6.29 21.43 -0.33
CA LEU A 73 6.36 21.53 -1.77
C LEU A 73 7.69 22.18 -2.17
N GLN A 74 8.49 21.48 -2.97
CA GLN A 74 9.78 21.97 -3.47
C GLN A 74 9.76 22.07 -4.99
N THR A 75 10.49 23.06 -5.51
CA THR A 75 10.74 23.19 -6.95
C THR A 75 12.02 22.44 -7.29
N VAL A 76 11.91 21.41 -8.13
CA VAL A 76 12.98 20.47 -8.49
C VAL A 76 13.13 20.36 -9.99
N ASN A 77 14.30 19.92 -10.46
CA ASN A 77 14.56 19.74 -11.89
C ASN A 77 13.71 18.60 -12.44
N LYS A 78 12.89 18.87 -13.46
CA LYS A 78 11.96 17.90 -14.07
C LYS A 78 12.65 16.63 -14.57
N ASN A 79 13.91 16.71 -14.98
CA ASN A 79 14.67 15.57 -15.51
C ASN A 79 15.18 14.62 -14.41
N LEU A 80 15.15 15.05 -13.14
CA LEU A 80 15.58 14.24 -11.98
C LEU A 80 14.40 13.73 -11.15
N VAL A 81 13.17 14.08 -11.56
CA VAL A 81 11.94 13.69 -10.87
C VAL A 81 11.37 12.47 -11.59
N PRO A 82 11.26 11.31 -10.91
CA PRO A 82 10.64 10.13 -11.49
C PRO A 82 9.15 10.40 -11.76
N SER A 83 8.60 9.70 -12.75
CA SER A 83 7.21 9.87 -13.20
C SER A 83 6.17 9.56 -12.13
N ASN A 84 6.53 8.78 -11.10
CA ASN A 84 5.69 8.41 -9.97
C ASN A 84 5.80 9.38 -8.77
N ALA A 85 6.58 10.46 -8.88
CA ALA A 85 6.60 11.54 -7.90
C ALA A 85 5.34 12.39 -8.02
N THR A 86 4.70 12.69 -6.89
CA THR A 86 3.47 13.48 -6.91
C THR A 86 3.73 14.97 -6.63
N SER A 87 3.17 15.82 -7.48
CA SER A 87 2.94 17.24 -7.24
C SER A 87 1.50 17.50 -6.77
N ASP A 88 0.67 16.48 -6.88
CA ASP A 88 -0.75 16.50 -6.60
C ASP A 88 -1.00 16.02 -5.18
N ILE A 89 -1.32 16.98 -4.32
CA ILE A 89 -1.66 16.72 -2.93
C ILE A 89 -3.01 16.04 -2.81
N THR A 90 -3.84 16.01 -3.86
CA THR A 90 -5.20 15.43 -3.79
C THR A 90 -5.16 13.94 -3.44
N MET A 91 -4.14 13.19 -3.85
CA MET A 91 -3.96 11.82 -3.34
C MET A 91 -3.75 11.82 -1.82
N ILE A 92 -2.87 12.67 -1.29
CA ILE A 92 -2.58 12.73 0.15
C ILE A 92 -3.71 13.40 0.93
N GLN A 93 -4.50 14.29 0.32
CA GLN A 93 -5.66 14.97 0.91
C GLN A 93 -6.91 14.09 0.92
N ASN A 94 -7.12 13.27 -0.12
CA ASN A 94 -8.18 12.26 -0.13
C ASN A 94 -7.93 11.20 0.96
N TYR A 95 -6.66 11.01 1.35
CA TYR A 95 -6.25 10.19 2.50
C TYR A 95 -5.72 11.03 3.67
N ALA A 96 -6.04 12.33 3.73
CA ALA A 96 -5.70 13.12 4.90
C ALA A 96 -6.49 12.50 6.05
N LEU A 97 -5.77 12.09 7.08
CA LEU A 97 -6.37 11.50 8.26
C LEU A 97 -7.26 12.55 8.91
N GLN A 98 -8.55 12.46 8.66
CA GLN A 98 -9.59 13.25 9.30
C GLN A 98 -10.56 12.30 9.97
N ASP A 99 -11.05 12.70 11.13
CA ASP A 99 -12.22 12.06 11.69
C ASP A 99 -13.48 12.41 10.86
N LYS A 100 -14.58 11.70 11.10
CA LYS A 100 -15.88 11.97 10.44
C LYS A 100 -16.44 13.37 10.70
N GLU A 101 -15.96 14.05 11.72
CA GLU A 101 -16.33 15.43 12.05
C GLU A 101 -15.50 16.45 11.26
N GLY A 102 -14.50 16.01 10.50
CA GLY A 102 -13.62 16.84 9.67
C GLY A 102 -12.43 17.42 10.43
N ASN A 103 -12.12 16.90 11.62
CA ASN A 103 -10.96 17.31 12.39
C ASN A 103 -9.69 16.65 11.85
N ASP A 104 -8.70 17.46 11.47
CA ASP A 104 -7.41 16.98 10.98
C ASP A 104 -6.59 16.29 12.07
N ILE A 105 -6.05 15.12 11.73
CA ILE A 105 -5.02 14.41 12.49
C ILE A 105 -3.66 14.75 11.88
N TYR A 106 -2.72 15.17 12.73
CA TYR A 106 -1.39 15.59 12.34
C TYR A 106 -0.34 14.98 13.26
N THR A 107 0.92 15.06 12.86
CA THR A 107 2.02 14.46 13.62
C THR A 107 2.78 15.53 14.41
N LYS A 108 3.13 15.18 15.65
CA LYS A 108 4.14 15.88 16.45
C LYS A 108 5.21 14.90 16.89
N TYR A 109 6.35 15.43 17.25
CA TYR A 109 7.48 14.64 17.72
C TYR A 109 7.65 14.85 19.22
N ASP A 110 7.83 13.74 19.95
CA ASP A 110 8.15 13.79 21.37
C ASP A 110 9.60 14.29 21.60
N LYS A 111 10.02 14.37 22.87
CA LYS A 111 11.38 14.81 23.23
C LYS A 111 12.48 13.87 22.72
N ASN A 112 12.14 12.63 22.41
CA ASN A 112 13.04 11.61 21.87
C ASN A 112 12.95 11.51 20.34
N ASN A 113 12.22 12.45 19.69
CA ASN A 113 11.99 12.48 18.26
C ASN A 113 11.18 11.29 17.72
N ASN A 114 10.32 10.69 18.55
CA ASN A 114 9.35 9.69 18.10
C ASN A 114 8.09 10.40 17.58
N PRO A 115 7.53 9.95 16.44
CA PRO A 115 6.30 10.49 15.90
C PRO A 115 5.10 10.08 16.76
N LYS A 116 4.22 11.04 17.03
CA LYS A 116 2.98 10.89 17.78
C LYS A 116 1.85 11.61 17.04
N LEU A 117 0.71 10.95 16.90
CA LEU A 117 -0.46 11.51 16.23
C LEU A 117 -1.27 12.35 17.20
N TYR A 118 -1.82 13.45 16.72
CA TYR A 118 -2.66 14.36 17.48
C TYR A 118 -3.86 14.81 16.68
N ILE A 119 -4.96 15.08 17.37
CA ILE A 119 -6.20 15.64 16.80
C ILE A 119 -6.62 16.84 17.65
N ASN A 120 -7.14 17.88 17.01
CA ASN A 120 -7.76 19.00 17.70
C ASN A 120 -9.29 18.85 17.65
N LYS A 121 -9.92 18.52 18.77
CA LYS A 121 -11.39 18.47 18.92
C LYS A 121 -11.81 19.53 19.93
N ASN A 122 -12.79 20.36 19.57
CA ASN A 122 -13.36 21.39 20.47
C ASN A 122 -12.30 22.34 21.08
N ASN A 123 -11.34 22.81 20.26
CA ASN A 123 -10.21 23.64 20.69
C ASN A 123 -9.29 22.99 21.74
N LYS A 124 -9.34 21.67 21.88
CA LYS A 124 -8.45 20.90 22.73
C LYS A 124 -7.73 19.84 21.92
N GLU A 125 -6.43 19.77 22.14
CA GLU A 125 -5.55 18.81 21.49
C GLU A 125 -5.50 17.51 22.29
N TYR A 126 -5.59 16.39 21.60
CA TYR A 126 -5.53 15.05 22.17
C TYR A 126 -4.48 14.23 21.42
N GLU A 127 -3.68 13.43 22.15
CA GLU A 127 -2.85 12.39 21.55
C GLU A 127 -3.76 11.29 21.02
N VAL A 128 -3.60 10.96 19.75
CA VAL A 128 -4.30 9.87 19.09
C VAL A 128 -3.45 8.61 19.25
N GLN A 129 -4.08 7.58 19.80
CA GLN A 129 -3.48 6.27 19.98
C GLN A 129 -4.13 5.29 19.01
N LYS A 130 -3.36 4.31 18.53
CA LYS A 130 -3.88 3.20 17.74
C LYS A 130 -4.02 2.00 18.67
N GLU A 131 -5.16 1.35 18.64
CA GLU A 131 -5.38 0.11 19.39
C GLU A 131 -4.81 -1.06 18.60
N ASP A 132 -3.83 -1.75 19.17
CA ASP A 132 -3.14 -2.86 18.50
C ASP A 132 -4.12 -4.00 18.13
N GLU A 133 -5.19 -4.19 18.92
CA GLU A 133 -6.19 -5.24 18.73
C GLU A 133 -7.13 -4.97 17.54
N THR A 134 -7.55 -3.73 17.35
CA THR A 134 -8.62 -3.40 16.39
C THR A 134 -8.15 -2.52 15.23
N ASP A 135 -6.89 -2.07 15.26
CA ASP A 135 -6.31 -1.04 14.40
C ASP A 135 -7.08 0.29 14.42
N ASN A 136 -8.04 0.45 15.33
CA ASN A 136 -8.83 1.64 15.48
C ASN A 136 -8.03 2.73 16.19
N TYR A 137 -8.23 3.96 15.75
CA TYR A 137 -7.67 5.12 16.42
C TYR A 137 -8.60 5.58 17.55
N TYR A 138 -8.04 6.04 18.66
CA TYR A 138 -8.80 6.54 19.79
C TYR A 138 -8.05 7.66 20.51
N ILE A 139 -8.80 8.45 21.27
CA ILE A 139 -8.26 9.44 22.22
C ILE A 139 -8.68 9.07 23.65
N ILE A 140 -7.92 9.54 24.63
CA ILE A 140 -8.26 9.38 26.04
C ILE A 140 -9.07 10.60 26.49
N GLY A 141 -10.34 10.38 26.78
CA GLY A 141 -11.26 11.41 27.26
C GLY A 141 -11.06 11.77 28.74
N SER A 142 -11.84 12.74 29.23
CA SER A 142 -11.71 13.33 30.58
C SER A 142 -11.79 12.34 31.74
N ASN A 143 -12.38 11.16 31.55
CA ASN A 143 -12.54 10.11 32.57
C ASN A 143 -11.58 8.93 32.37
N ASN A 144 -10.51 9.10 31.59
CA ASN A 144 -9.59 8.03 31.22
C ASN A 144 -10.26 6.90 30.38
N SER A 145 -11.40 7.21 29.75
CA SER A 145 -12.12 6.33 28.83
C SER A 145 -11.62 6.50 27.39
N LYS A 146 -11.53 5.40 26.64
CA LYS A 146 -11.23 5.41 25.20
C LYS A 146 -12.42 5.98 24.41
N GLU A 147 -12.20 7.02 23.64
CA GLU A 147 -13.13 7.55 22.63
C GLU A 147 -12.57 7.21 21.25
N TYR A 148 -13.20 6.28 20.54
CA TYR A 148 -12.75 5.85 19.22
C TYR A 148 -13.02 6.91 18.17
N LEU A 149 -12.02 7.17 17.33
CA LEU A 149 -12.09 8.07 16.18
C LEU A 149 -12.53 7.28 14.97
N GLU A 150 -13.68 7.65 14.41
CA GLU A 150 -14.10 7.14 13.12
C GLU A 150 -13.47 8.00 12.02
N LEU A 151 -12.63 7.40 11.18
CA LEU A 151 -11.89 8.11 10.14
C LEU A 151 -12.68 8.17 8.82
N ASN A 152 -12.54 9.26 8.08
CA ASN A 152 -13.10 9.40 6.74
C ASN A 152 -12.34 8.61 5.66
N SER A 153 -11.09 8.26 5.95
CA SER A 153 -10.20 7.58 5.02
C SER A 153 -9.19 6.70 5.76
N VAL A 154 -8.67 5.70 5.06
CA VAL A 154 -7.58 4.87 5.58
C VAL A 154 -6.27 5.66 5.53
N PRO A 155 -5.45 5.67 6.61
CA PRO A 155 -4.17 6.37 6.61
C PRO A 155 -3.24 5.92 5.48
N LEU A 156 -2.43 6.85 4.98
CA LEU A 156 -1.23 6.48 4.22
C LEU A 156 -0.09 6.19 5.19
N ILE A 157 0.68 5.14 4.93
CA ILE A 157 1.87 4.77 5.69
C ILE A 157 3.10 4.67 4.79
N ALA A 158 4.27 4.94 5.35
CA ALA A 158 5.55 4.75 4.67
C ALA A 158 5.87 3.26 4.54
N LYS A 159 6.13 2.78 3.31
CA LYS A 159 6.63 1.41 3.10
C LYS A 159 8.06 1.22 3.60
N VAL A 160 8.87 2.27 3.52
CA VAL A 160 10.30 2.23 3.85
C VAL A 160 10.69 3.43 4.72
N THR A 161 11.79 3.29 5.45
CA THR A 161 12.38 4.41 6.18
C THR A 161 12.95 5.44 5.19
N MET A 162 12.53 6.69 5.33
CA MET A 162 12.90 7.81 4.48
C MET A 162 13.51 8.94 5.31
N LYS A 163 14.40 9.73 4.68
CA LYS A 163 15.06 10.86 5.33
C LYS A 163 14.39 12.17 4.95
N LYS A 164 14.64 13.21 5.75
CA LYS A 164 14.29 14.57 5.39
C LYS A 164 14.79 14.89 3.97
N ASN A 165 13.96 15.59 3.21
CA ASN A 165 14.13 15.95 1.80
C ASN A 165 14.00 14.78 0.81
N THR A 166 13.60 13.57 1.23
CA THR A 166 13.21 12.52 0.30
C THR A 166 12.00 12.96 -0.51
N LEU A 167 12.09 12.79 -1.83
CA LEU A 167 11.01 13.03 -2.78
C LEU A 167 9.91 11.98 -2.59
N LEU A 168 8.67 12.44 -2.42
CA LEU A 168 7.54 11.55 -2.19
C LEU A 168 7.03 10.98 -3.51
N THR A 169 7.06 9.66 -3.62
CA THR A 169 6.48 8.92 -4.75
C THR A 169 5.37 8.01 -4.25
N THR A 170 4.41 7.71 -5.12
CA THR A 170 3.27 6.85 -4.79
C THR A 170 3.70 5.44 -4.37
N GLU A 171 4.83 4.94 -4.89
CA GLU A 171 5.38 3.64 -4.53
C GLU A 171 5.89 3.55 -3.10
N LEU A 172 6.37 4.66 -2.52
CA LEU A 172 6.86 4.71 -1.13
C LEU A 172 5.71 4.67 -0.10
N LEU A 173 4.47 4.74 -0.57
CA LEU A 173 3.26 4.83 0.24
C LEU A 173 2.42 3.55 0.11
N SER A 174 1.88 3.09 1.23
CA SER A 174 0.81 2.08 1.28
C SER A 174 -0.40 2.65 2.02
N LYS A 175 -1.57 2.04 1.84
CA LYS A 175 -2.69 2.27 2.76
C LYS A 175 -2.44 1.49 4.05
N GLY A 176 -2.86 2.03 5.18
CA GLY A 176 -2.65 1.43 6.50
C GLY A 176 -3.46 0.16 6.77
N ASP A 177 -4.53 -0.08 6.01
CA ASP A 177 -5.26 -1.36 5.96
C ASP A 177 -4.53 -2.41 5.11
N ASN A 178 -3.70 -1.95 4.16
CA ASN A 178 -2.75 -2.73 3.37
C ASN A 178 -1.34 -2.72 4.01
N GLN A 179 -1.27 -2.84 5.33
CA GLN A 179 -0.05 -3.32 5.97
C GLN A 179 0.14 -4.77 5.53
N VAL A 180 1.02 -4.98 4.54
CA VAL A 180 1.69 -6.27 4.39
C VAL A 180 2.49 -6.41 5.68
N GLN A 181 1.90 -7.10 6.66
CA GLN A 181 2.59 -7.49 7.86
C GLN A 181 3.81 -8.33 7.47
N ASP A 182 4.85 -8.34 8.30
CA ASP A 182 6.11 -9.05 7.98
C ASP A 182 5.90 -10.54 7.66
N ASP A 183 4.77 -11.12 8.07
CA ASP A 183 4.36 -12.51 7.85
C ASP A 183 3.48 -12.73 6.60
N VAL A 184 3.10 -11.67 5.87
CA VAL A 184 2.24 -11.80 4.69
C VAL A 184 3.05 -12.16 3.45
N ARG A 185 2.59 -13.16 2.70
CA ARG A 185 3.20 -13.65 1.46
C ARG A 185 2.15 -13.74 0.36
N LYS A 186 2.57 -13.45 -0.87
CA LYS A 186 1.75 -13.70 -2.08
C LYS A 186 1.79 -15.19 -2.41
N GLN A 187 0.64 -15.84 -2.34
CA GLN A 187 0.47 -17.26 -2.59
C GLN A 187 -0.31 -17.49 -3.88
N GLU A 188 0.04 -18.56 -4.60
CA GLU A 188 -0.64 -19.01 -5.81
C GLU A 188 -1.45 -20.27 -5.52
N TYR A 189 -2.70 -20.29 -5.98
CA TYR A 189 -3.58 -21.45 -5.85
C TYR A 189 -4.30 -21.75 -7.15
N ASN A 190 -4.27 -23.03 -7.55
CA ASN A 190 -5.00 -23.58 -8.70
C ASN A 190 -5.99 -24.69 -8.31
N MET A 191 -6.23 -24.89 -7.01
CA MET A 191 -7.16 -25.90 -6.48
C MET A 191 -8.51 -25.30 -6.06
N ILE A 192 -8.67 -23.99 -6.22
CA ILE A 192 -9.84 -23.24 -5.75
C ILE A 192 -10.82 -23.10 -6.92
N VAL A 193 -12.08 -23.49 -6.72
CA VAL A 193 -13.13 -23.21 -7.69
C VAL A 193 -13.46 -21.72 -7.68
N LEU A 194 -13.23 -21.05 -8.80
CA LEU A 194 -13.41 -19.60 -8.96
C LEU A 194 -14.81 -19.26 -9.49
N PRO A 195 -15.42 -18.15 -9.04
CA PRO A 195 -16.58 -17.56 -9.71
C PRO A 195 -16.26 -17.14 -11.15
N ILE A 196 -17.21 -17.32 -12.06
CA ILE A 196 -17.04 -17.05 -13.50
C ILE A 196 -16.79 -15.57 -13.82
N ASP A 197 -17.22 -14.66 -12.95
CA ASP A 197 -17.14 -13.21 -13.08
C ASP A 197 -16.13 -12.61 -12.10
N LEU A 198 -15.23 -13.45 -11.55
CA LEU A 198 -14.13 -13.00 -10.71
C LEU A 198 -13.11 -12.25 -11.57
N VAL A 199 -12.71 -11.06 -11.13
CA VAL A 199 -11.68 -10.24 -11.77
C VAL A 199 -10.64 -9.78 -10.76
N THR A 200 -9.43 -9.46 -11.24
CA THR A 200 -8.38 -8.86 -10.40
C THR A 200 -8.89 -7.62 -9.67
N GLY A 201 -8.66 -7.55 -8.36
CA GLY A 201 -9.13 -6.50 -7.46
C GLY A 201 -10.43 -6.83 -6.71
N ASP A 202 -11.10 -7.93 -7.06
CA ASP A 202 -12.24 -8.43 -6.28
C ASP A 202 -11.78 -8.98 -4.92
N TYR A 203 -12.65 -8.86 -3.92
CA TYR A 203 -12.44 -9.46 -2.61
C TYR A 203 -13.27 -10.74 -2.46
N VAL A 204 -12.68 -11.78 -1.88
CA VAL A 204 -13.33 -13.09 -1.68
C VAL A 204 -13.14 -13.63 -0.27
N ASP A 205 -14.08 -14.45 0.17
CA ASP A 205 -13.85 -15.45 1.21
C ASP A 205 -13.47 -16.77 0.55
N ILE A 206 -12.46 -17.45 1.08
CA ILE A 206 -12.14 -18.83 0.69
C ILE A 206 -12.86 -19.79 1.62
N ARG A 207 -13.62 -20.71 1.03
CA ARG A 207 -14.46 -21.67 1.73
C ARG A 207 -14.12 -23.09 1.37
N VAL A 208 -14.32 -24.00 2.32
CA VAL A 208 -14.27 -25.44 2.09
C VAL A 208 -15.62 -26.05 2.41
N MET A 209 -16.18 -26.78 1.43
CA MET A 209 -17.45 -27.46 1.54
C MET A 209 -17.23 -28.97 1.45
N PHE A 210 -17.79 -29.70 2.41
CA PHE A 210 -17.77 -31.17 2.45
C PHE A 210 -19.08 -31.75 1.89
N PRO A 211 -19.09 -33.03 1.44
CA PRO A 211 -20.27 -33.67 0.83
C PRO A 211 -21.51 -33.72 1.73
N ASN A 212 -21.32 -33.59 3.05
CA ASN A 212 -22.40 -33.54 4.04
C ASN A 212 -23.12 -32.17 4.09
N GLY A 213 -22.77 -31.22 3.20
CA GLY A 213 -23.35 -29.89 3.12
C GLY A 213 -22.77 -28.89 4.11
N GLN A 214 -21.77 -29.28 4.90
CA GLN A 214 -21.07 -28.35 5.77
C GLN A 214 -20.11 -27.49 5.00
N ASP A 215 -20.11 -26.22 5.34
CA ASP A 215 -19.40 -25.18 4.64
C ASP A 215 -18.74 -24.25 5.66
N PHE A 216 -17.42 -24.12 5.55
CA PHE A 216 -16.58 -23.40 6.49
C PHE A 216 -15.78 -22.32 5.79
N ILE A 217 -15.64 -21.18 6.46
CA ILE A 217 -14.79 -20.08 6.00
C ILE A 217 -13.36 -20.36 6.47
N VAL A 218 -12.44 -20.57 5.53
CA VAL A 218 -11.03 -20.86 5.80
C VAL A 218 -10.25 -19.57 5.97
N VAL A 219 -10.40 -18.66 5.00
CA VAL A 219 -9.78 -17.33 5.00
C VAL A 219 -10.83 -16.33 4.56
N ALA A 220 -10.86 -15.16 5.20
CA ALA A 220 -11.86 -14.14 4.92
C ALA A 220 -11.26 -12.90 4.24
N LYS A 221 -12.07 -12.29 3.37
CA LYS A 221 -11.85 -10.98 2.74
C LYS A 221 -10.43 -10.77 2.17
N LYS A 222 -10.06 -11.57 1.19
CA LYS A 222 -8.80 -11.45 0.45
C LYS A 222 -9.00 -10.86 -0.92
N GLU A 223 -8.19 -9.85 -1.23
CA GLU A 223 -8.09 -9.31 -2.58
C GLU A 223 -7.42 -10.35 -3.48
N VAL A 224 -8.04 -10.58 -4.63
CA VAL A 224 -7.59 -11.54 -5.63
C VAL A 224 -6.87 -10.82 -6.75
N GLU A 225 -5.77 -11.41 -7.20
CA GLU A 225 -5.10 -11.05 -8.45
C GLU A 225 -5.08 -12.27 -9.35
N ILE A 226 -5.58 -12.14 -10.58
CA ILE A 226 -5.59 -13.21 -11.57
C ILE A 226 -4.37 -13.03 -12.47
N PRO A 227 -3.46 -14.02 -12.54
CA PRO A 227 -2.29 -13.95 -13.40
C PRO A 227 -2.71 -14.00 -14.88
N THR A 228 -2.03 -13.24 -15.72
CA THR A 228 -2.24 -13.24 -17.16
C THR A 228 -1.26 -14.19 -17.86
N ILE A 229 -1.78 -15.00 -18.79
CA ILE A 229 -1.00 -15.89 -19.66
C ILE A 229 -1.20 -15.37 -21.09
N GLY A 230 -0.15 -14.77 -21.66
CA GLY A 230 -0.25 -14.05 -22.93
C GLY A 230 -1.18 -12.82 -22.83
N THR A 231 -2.33 -12.88 -23.49
CA THR A 231 -3.34 -11.80 -23.49
C THR A 231 -4.63 -12.14 -22.75
N ALA A 232 -4.68 -13.32 -22.11
CA ALA A 232 -5.86 -13.80 -21.40
C ALA A 232 -5.55 -14.02 -19.90
N ASP A 233 -6.57 -13.87 -19.08
CA ASP A 233 -6.52 -14.20 -17.66
C ASP A 233 -6.48 -15.72 -17.49
N SER A 234 -5.80 -16.19 -16.45
CA SER A 234 -5.82 -17.61 -16.08
C SER A 234 -7.23 -18.06 -15.70
N GLU A 235 -7.62 -19.26 -16.15
CA GLU A 235 -8.97 -19.81 -15.92
C GLU A 235 -9.16 -20.36 -14.49
N ASP A 236 -8.10 -20.85 -13.86
CA ASP A 236 -8.18 -21.61 -12.61
C ASP A 236 -7.18 -21.18 -11.53
N THR A 237 -6.26 -20.26 -11.86
CA THR A 237 -5.18 -19.84 -10.96
C THR A 237 -5.45 -18.44 -10.43
N ILE A 238 -5.28 -18.26 -9.12
CA ILE A 238 -5.33 -16.95 -8.47
C ILE A 238 -4.14 -16.72 -7.56
N TRP A 239 -3.82 -15.45 -7.38
CA TRP A 239 -2.88 -14.96 -6.39
C TRP A 239 -3.61 -14.20 -5.28
N MET A 240 -3.19 -14.45 -4.04
CA MET A 240 -3.70 -13.75 -2.87
C MET A 240 -2.57 -13.50 -1.88
N ASN A 241 -2.64 -12.39 -1.14
CA ASN A 241 -1.74 -12.12 -0.03
C ASN A 241 -2.30 -12.74 1.26
N LEU A 242 -1.57 -13.67 1.85
CA LEU A 242 -1.97 -14.40 3.05
C LEU A 242 -0.90 -14.27 4.14
N SER A 243 -1.33 -14.12 5.39
CA SER A 243 -0.48 -14.24 6.58
C SER A 243 -0.07 -15.71 6.82
N GLU A 244 0.99 -15.94 7.62
CA GLU A 244 1.51 -17.30 7.83
C GLU A 244 0.46 -18.24 8.45
N ASP A 245 -0.37 -17.73 9.36
CA ASP A 245 -1.44 -18.56 9.90
C ASP A 245 -2.50 -18.90 8.86
N GLU A 246 -2.88 -17.97 7.99
CA GLU A 246 -3.83 -18.21 6.90
C GLU A 246 -3.28 -19.21 5.88
N ILE A 247 -1.97 -19.17 5.59
CA ILE A 247 -1.29 -20.16 4.74
C ILE A 247 -1.46 -21.55 5.34
N LEU A 248 -1.21 -21.71 6.65
CA LEU A 248 -1.36 -22.99 7.33
C LEU A 248 -2.82 -23.46 7.39
N HIS A 249 -3.79 -22.56 7.56
CA HIS A 249 -5.22 -22.90 7.47
C HIS A 249 -5.60 -23.37 6.06
N MET A 250 -5.11 -22.68 5.02
CA MET A 250 -5.30 -23.07 3.62
C MET A 250 -4.70 -24.44 3.33
N SER A 251 -3.46 -24.70 3.76
CA SER A 251 -2.81 -26.01 3.59
C SER A 251 -3.61 -27.13 4.26
N CYS A 252 -4.11 -26.92 5.47
CA CYS A 252 -4.96 -27.89 6.16
C CYS A 252 -6.26 -28.14 5.38
N ALA A 253 -6.95 -27.08 4.95
CA ALA A 253 -8.20 -27.20 4.18
C ALA A 253 -7.98 -27.93 2.85
N ILE A 254 -6.88 -27.65 2.15
CA ILE A 254 -6.50 -28.31 0.90
C ILE A 254 -6.37 -29.81 1.11
N VAL A 255 -5.57 -30.23 2.09
CA VAL A 255 -5.36 -31.65 2.39
C VAL A 255 -6.68 -32.34 2.75
N ASP A 256 -7.47 -31.74 3.64
CA ASP A 256 -8.73 -32.31 4.10
C ASP A 256 -9.76 -32.43 2.95
N SER A 257 -9.84 -31.43 2.08
CA SER A 257 -10.71 -31.46 0.90
C SER A 257 -10.22 -32.41 -0.21
N ALA A 258 -8.92 -32.68 -0.26
CA ALA A 258 -8.34 -33.60 -1.22
C ALA A 258 -8.58 -35.06 -0.83
N GLN A 259 -8.58 -35.36 0.47
CA GLN A 259 -8.89 -36.69 0.99
C GLN A 259 -10.37 -37.09 0.76
N VAL A 260 -11.30 -36.13 0.85
CA VAL A 260 -12.74 -36.39 0.76
C VAL A 260 -13.28 -36.22 -0.65
N LYS A 261 -13.76 -37.30 -1.27
CA LYS A 261 -14.40 -37.22 -2.58
C LYS A 261 -15.68 -36.37 -2.52
N GLY A 262 -15.78 -35.40 -3.43
CA GLY A 262 -16.90 -34.45 -3.48
C GLY A 262 -16.74 -33.24 -2.56
N ALA A 263 -15.68 -33.17 -1.75
CA ALA A 263 -15.31 -31.92 -1.11
C ALA A 263 -14.67 -30.96 -2.12
N LYS A 264 -14.91 -29.66 -1.92
CA LYS A 264 -14.37 -28.59 -2.77
C LYS A 264 -13.92 -27.40 -1.94
N ILE A 265 -12.88 -26.73 -2.40
CA ILE A 265 -12.51 -25.39 -1.96
C ILE A 265 -12.97 -24.42 -3.04
N TYR A 266 -13.59 -23.31 -2.64
CA TYR A 266 -14.13 -22.35 -3.59
C TYR A 266 -14.08 -20.93 -3.03
N ALA A 267 -13.98 -19.96 -3.94
CA ALA A 267 -14.01 -18.54 -3.60
C ALA A 267 -15.45 -18.01 -3.64
N THR A 268 -15.82 -17.18 -2.66
CA THR A 268 -17.10 -16.47 -2.61
C THR A 268 -16.85 -14.97 -2.65
N LYS A 269 -17.30 -14.32 -3.72
CA LYS A 269 -17.09 -12.89 -3.95
C LYS A 269 -17.92 -12.02 -2.99
N TYR A 270 -17.30 -10.95 -2.50
CA TYR A 270 -18.00 -9.89 -1.78
C TYR A 270 -18.81 -9.05 -2.76
N THR A 271 -20.07 -8.75 -2.43
CA THR A 271 -20.92 -7.91 -3.27
C THR A 271 -20.41 -6.47 -3.29
N GLU A 272 -20.04 -5.94 -2.12
CA GLU A 272 -19.58 -4.57 -1.92
C GLU A 272 -18.44 -4.58 -0.89
N ALA A 273 -17.23 -4.92 -1.33
CA ALA A 273 -16.07 -5.12 -0.47
C ALA A 273 -15.75 -3.90 0.43
N GLY A 274 -16.02 -2.68 -0.05
CA GLY A 274 -15.82 -1.45 0.71
C GLY A 274 -16.79 -1.23 1.88
N MET A 275 -17.98 -1.82 1.83
CA MET A 275 -19.02 -1.65 2.86
C MET A 275 -19.18 -2.87 3.77
N GLN A 276 -18.80 -4.05 3.28
CA GLN A 276 -18.94 -5.30 4.02
C GLN A 276 -17.74 -5.55 4.92
N LYS A 277 -18.00 -5.84 6.20
CA LYS A 277 -16.96 -6.30 7.14
C LYS A 277 -16.46 -7.67 6.73
N ALA A 278 -15.19 -7.96 7.04
CA ALA A 278 -14.64 -9.30 6.84
C ALA A 278 -15.44 -10.33 7.65
N ALA A 279 -15.72 -11.48 7.06
CA ALA A 279 -16.30 -12.60 7.79
C ALA A 279 -15.30 -13.13 8.84
N THR A 280 -15.81 -13.76 9.89
CA THR A 280 -14.97 -14.48 10.85
C THR A 280 -14.71 -15.89 10.32
N PRO A 281 -13.45 -16.33 10.13
CA PRO A 281 -13.18 -17.69 9.69
C PRO A 281 -13.69 -18.73 10.71
N THR A 282 -14.28 -19.81 10.22
CA THR A 282 -14.97 -20.84 11.01
C THR A 282 -14.37 -22.24 10.83
N TYR A 283 -13.37 -22.39 9.95
CA TYR A 283 -12.75 -23.67 9.65
C TYR A 283 -11.97 -24.25 10.85
N PRO A 284 -12.26 -25.47 11.31
CA PRO A 284 -11.49 -26.11 12.36
C PRO A 284 -10.33 -26.95 11.80
N ILE A 285 -9.11 -26.48 12.09
CA ILE A 285 -7.86 -27.17 11.73
C ILE A 285 -7.65 -28.47 12.54
N ASN A 286 -6.80 -29.35 12.02
CA ASN A 286 -6.38 -30.56 12.71
C ASN A 286 -5.31 -30.30 13.79
N GLU A 287 -5.06 -31.31 14.63
CA GLU A 287 -4.13 -31.20 15.77
C GLU A 287 -2.69 -30.92 15.33
N SER A 288 -2.22 -31.54 14.24
CA SER A 288 -0.85 -31.32 13.74
C SER A 288 -0.64 -29.89 13.26
N THR A 289 -1.60 -29.32 12.52
CA THR A 289 -1.58 -27.91 12.09
C THR A 289 -1.68 -26.97 13.28
N SER A 290 -2.51 -27.30 14.28
CA SER A 290 -2.59 -26.51 15.52
C SER A 290 -1.26 -26.46 16.27
N LYS A 291 -0.52 -27.58 16.34
CA LYS A 291 0.84 -27.61 16.91
C LYS A 291 1.83 -26.82 16.09
N LEU A 292 1.77 -26.92 14.76
CA LEU A 292 2.64 -26.17 13.85
C LEU A 292 2.43 -24.67 14.02
N LEU A 293 1.18 -24.20 14.00
CA LEU A 293 0.83 -22.81 14.30
C LEU A 293 1.46 -22.37 15.62
N GLN A 294 1.28 -23.15 16.69
CA GLN A 294 1.82 -22.81 18.01
C GLN A 294 3.34 -22.69 18.08
N SER A 295 4.06 -23.37 17.18
CA SER A 295 5.52 -23.41 17.13
C SER A 295 6.15 -22.45 16.12
N ASP A 296 5.36 -21.85 15.24
CA ASP A 296 5.87 -21.02 14.14
C ASP A 296 6.28 -19.63 14.64
N PRO A 297 7.56 -19.23 14.52
CA PRO A 297 8.03 -17.91 14.96
C PRO A 297 7.56 -16.76 14.05
N ASN A 298 7.04 -17.04 12.86
CA ASN A 298 6.61 -16.03 11.90
C ASN A 298 5.15 -15.62 12.08
N ILE A 299 4.38 -16.32 12.93
CA ILE A 299 3.00 -15.95 13.21
C ILE A 299 2.97 -14.83 14.25
N LEU A 300 2.27 -13.75 13.91
CA LEU A 300 2.09 -12.63 14.84
C LEU A 300 1.36 -13.06 16.12
N GLU A 301 1.80 -12.53 17.26
CA GLU A 301 1.23 -12.86 18.59
C GLU A 301 -0.28 -12.56 18.67
N LYS A 302 -0.73 -11.52 17.96
CA LYS A 302 -2.15 -11.18 17.79
C LYS A 302 -2.94 -12.30 17.10
N ALA A 303 -2.46 -12.75 15.94
CA ALA A 303 -3.08 -13.85 15.19
C ALA A 303 -3.14 -15.13 16.05
N MET A 304 -2.05 -15.44 16.77
CA MET A 304 -2.02 -16.57 17.71
C MET A 304 -3.08 -16.44 18.82
N THR A 305 -3.30 -15.25 19.36
CA THR A 305 -4.30 -15.02 20.42
C THR A 305 -5.73 -15.19 19.90
N GLU A 306 -6.00 -14.70 18.69
CA GLU A 306 -7.28 -14.92 18.00
C GLU A 306 -7.54 -16.41 17.71
N ILE A 307 -6.52 -17.12 17.22
CA ILE A 307 -6.52 -18.57 17.01
C ILE A 307 -6.84 -19.30 18.32
N ARG A 308 -6.13 -18.99 19.41
CA ARG A 308 -6.38 -19.60 20.73
C ARG A 308 -7.79 -19.31 21.21
N THR A 309 -8.31 -18.12 20.99
CA THR A 309 -9.69 -17.75 21.37
C THR A 309 -10.71 -18.55 20.57
N ARG A 310 -10.51 -18.67 19.25
CA ARG A 310 -11.40 -19.40 18.34
C ARG A 310 -11.42 -20.91 18.63
N TYR A 311 -10.27 -21.50 18.94
CA TYR A 311 -10.15 -22.94 19.18
C TYR A 311 -10.28 -23.35 20.65
N GLY A 312 -10.04 -22.43 21.59
CA GLY A 312 -10.05 -22.71 23.03
C GLY A 312 -11.40 -22.57 23.72
N ASN A 313 -12.32 -21.76 23.19
CA ASN A 313 -13.59 -21.43 23.85
C ASN A 313 -14.85 -21.97 23.12
N GLY A 314 -14.69 -22.82 22.09
CA GLY A 314 -15.80 -23.22 21.21
C GLY A 314 -15.88 -24.71 20.88
N ASN A 315 -16.90 -25.08 20.11
CA ASN A 315 -17.16 -26.45 19.67
C ASN A 315 -16.22 -26.91 18.52
N SER A 316 -15.10 -26.23 18.29
CA SER A 316 -14.22 -26.47 17.15
C SER A 316 -13.65 -27.89 17.12
N ALA A 317 -13.28 -28.45 18.28
CA ALA A 317 -12.83 -29.83 18.41
C ALA A 317 -13.96 -30.83 18.10
N GLU A 318 -15.19 -30.55 18.54
CA GLU A 318 -16.36 -31.37 18.23
C GLU A 318 -16.69 -31.32 16.74
N ILE A 319 -16.68 -30.13 16.14
CA ILE A 319 -16.95 -29.95 14.70
C ILE A 319 -15.89 -30.70 13.88
N ARG A 320 -14.61 -30.57 14.24
CA ARG A 320 -13.52 -31.28 13.59
C ARG A 320 -13.72 -32.79 13.65
N ASN A 321 -13.97 -33.33 14.85
CA ASN A 321 -14.04 -34.77 15.06
C ASN A 321 -15.31 -35.38 14.47
N ASN A 322 -16.46 -34.78 14.75
CA ASN A 322 -17.76 -35.33 14.39
C ASN A 322 -18.07 -35.22 12.91
N TYR A 323 -17.43 -34.28 12.21
CA TYR A 323 -17.79 -34.02 10.82
C TYR A 323 -16.63 -34.08 9.84
N ILE A 324 -15.54 -33.36 10.04
CA ILE A 324 -14.42 -33.37 9.08
C ILE A 324 -13.69 -34.71 9.15
N ASN A 325 -13.21 -35.10 10.34
CA ASN A 325 -12.55 -36.38 10.53
C ASN A 325 -13.49 -37.54 10.22
N SER A 326 -14.77 -37.44 10.56
CA SER A 326 -15.79 -38.42 10.16
C SER A 326 -15.89 -38.56 8.63
N SER A 327 -15.94 -37.45 7.88
CA SER A 327 -15.99 -37.46 6.41
C SER A 327 -14.73 -38.06 5.78
N ILE A 328 -13.56 -37.80 6.36
CA ILE A 328 -12.27 -38.38 5.96
C ILE A 328 -12.24 -39.88 6.25
N ASN A 329 -12.59 -40.29 7.47
CA ASN A 329 -12.60 -41.69 7.89
C ASN A 329 -13.56 -42.54 7.06
N ASN A 330 -14.69 -41.97 6.63
CA ASN A 330 -15.65 -42.63 5.75
C ASN A 330 -15.09 -42.97 4.36
N GLN A 331 -13.99 -42.35 3.93
CA GLN A 331 -13.31 -42.70 2.67
C GLN A 331 -12.44 -43.96 2.81
N GLY A 332 -12.07 -44.35 4.03
CA GLY A 332 -11.17 -45.48 4.29
C GLY A 332 -9.85 -45.37 3.52
N GLU A 333 -9.44 -46.47 2.87
CA GLU A 333 -8.20 -46.53 2.08
C GLU A 333 -8.17 -45.56 0.89
N GLN A 334 -9.34 -45.11 0.41
CA GLN A 334 -9.41 -44.18 -0.73
C GLN A 334 -8.94 -42.76 -0.36
N ALA A 335 -8.94 -42.39 0.92
CA ALA A 335 -8.51 -41.04 1.34
C ALA A 335 -7.10 -40.71 0.84
N GLN A 336 -6.18 -41.67 0.97
CA GLN A 336 -4.79 -41.49 0.57
C GLN A 336 -4.65 -41.39 -0.96
N SER A 337 -5.32 -42.28 -1.69
CA SER A 337 -5.30 -42.25 -3.16
C SER A 337 -5.91 -40.96 -3.71
N ASN A 338 -7.03 -40.48 -3.15
CA ASN A 338 -7.64 -39.22 -3.55
C ASN A 338 -6.71 -38.03 -3.32
N LEU A 339 -6.05 -38.01 -2.16
CA LEU A 339 -5.07 -36.97 -1.82
C LEU A 339 -3.92 -36.96 -2.82
N GLU A 340 -3.30 -38.12 -3.08
CA GLU A 340 -2.19 -38.24 -4.04
C GLU A 340 -2.60 -37.75 -5.43
N THR A 341 -3.75 -38.20 -5.94
CA THR A 341 -4.26 -37.78 -7.26
C THR A 341 -4.47 -36.27 -7.34
N LYS A 342 -5.19 -35.65 -6.39
CA LYS A 342 -5.45 -34.20 -6.44
C LYS A 342 -4.16 -33.38 -6.28
N MET A 343 -3.20 -33.86 -5.50
CA MET A 343 -1.90 -33.19 -5.35
C MET A 343 -1.08 -33.29 -6.64
N GLU A 344 -1.08 -34.43 -7.32
CA GLU A 344 -0.43 -34.61 -8.63
C GLU A 344 -1.06 -33.73 -9.70
N GLU A 345 -2.40 -33.63 -9.74
CA GLU A 345 -3.15 -32.74 -10.64
C GLU A 345 -2.73 -31.29 -10.45
N SER A 346 -2.74 -30.79 -9.21
CA SER A 346 -2.32 -29.41 -8.93
C SER A 346 -0.86 -29.13 -9.33
N VAL A 347 0.07 -30.04 -9.01
CA VAL A 347 1.48 -29.89 -9.40
C VAL A 347 1.63 -29.89 -10.91
N THR A 348 0.86 -30.72 -11.61
CA THR A 348 0.88 -30.80 -13.09
C THR A 348 0.31 -29.53 -13.70
N ASN A 349 -0.82 -29.03 -13.20
CA ASN A 349 -1.44 -27.80 -13.65
C ASN A 349 -0.49 -26.62 -13.48
N SER A 350 0.14 -26.44 -12.31
CA SER A 350 1.12 -25.35 -12.10
C SER A 350 2.31 -25.41 -13.06
N LYS A 351 2.80 -26.62 -13.39
CA LYS A 351 3.87 -26.78 -14.39
C LYS A 351 3.41 -26.41 -15.80
N ASN A 352 2.18 -26.79 -16.16
CA ASN A 352 1.59 -26.48 -17.47
C ASN A 352 1.34 -24.97 -17.61
N SER A 353 0.67 -24.33 -16.64
CA SER A 353 0.42 -22.88 -16.65
C SER A 353 1.74 -22.09 -16.69
N ARG A 354 2.76 -22.53 -15.94
CA ARG A 354 4.09 -21.93 -16.01
C ARG A 354 4.72 -22.08 -17.40
N LYS A 355 4.59 -23.25 -18.03
CA LYS A 355 5.10 -23.48 -19.38
C LYS A 355 4.38 -22.58 -20.39
N GLU A 356 3.06 -22.52 -20.36
CA GLU A 356 2.25 -21.65 -21.22
C GLU A 356 2.62 -20.17 -21.05
N TYR A 357 2.82 -19.74 -19.80
CA TYR A 357 3.32 -18.39 -19.50
C TYR A 357 4.67 -18.13 -20.16
N LEU A 358 5.65 -19.02 -20.01
CA LEU A 358 6.97 -18.87 -20.63
C LEU A 358 6.91 -18.92 -22.17
N ASP A 359 6.08 -19.80 -22.73
CA ASP A 359 5.87 -19.91 -24.17
C ASP A 359 5.25 -18.61 -24.72
N SER A 360 4.30 -18.00 -23.99
CA SER A 360 3.69 -16.71 -24.34
C SER A 360 4.70 -15.55 -24.35
N LEU A 361 5.70 -15.58 -23.46
CA LEU A 361 6.79 -14.59 -23.43
C LEU A 361 7.79 -14.78 -24.56
N SER A 362 7.97 -16.03 -25.02
CA SER A 362 8.97 -16.36 -26.03
C SER A 362 8.58 -15.95 -27.46
N GLY A 363 7.31 -15.56 -27.69
CA GLY A 363 6.88 -14.98 -28.95
C GLY A 363 7.22 -15.85 -30.16
N THR A 364 6.81 -17.13 -30.16
CA THR A 364 6.78 -17.86 -31.43
C THR A 364 5.50 -17.49 -32.16
N THR A 365 5.54 -16.36 -32.87
CA THR A 365 4.72 -16.18 -34.07
C THR A 365 5.20 -17.21 -35.09
N THR A 366 4.65 -18.41 -35.05
CA THR A 366 4.65 -19.29 -36.23
C THR A 366 3.67 -18.68 -37.23
N GLU A 367 4.23 -17.99 -38.23
CA GLU A 367 3.59 -17.83 -39.55
C GLU A 367 3.38 -19.18 -40.24
#